data_AF-A0A5E7F9Z4-F1
#
_entry.id   AF-A0A5E7F9Z4-F1
#
_cell.length_a   1.000
_cell.length_b   1.000
_cell.length_c   1.000
_cell.angle_alpha   90.00
_cell.angle_beta   90.00
_cell.angle_gamma   90.00
#
_symmetry.space_group_name_H-M   'P 1'
#
loop_
_entity.id
_entity.type
_entity.pdbx_description
1 polymer ?
#
loop_
_entity_poly.entity_id
_entity_poly.type
_entity_poly.pdbx_seq_one_letter_code
_entity_poly.pdbx_strand_id
1 'polypeptide(L)' 'MHVGEKYKLYIPSELAYGAQSPSPAIPANSVLVFDLELLAIKDPAKQDAAAQ' A
#
# COMPACT_ATOMS: atom_id res chain seq x y z
N MET A 1 -1.26 9.10 10.16
CA MET A 1 -2.19 8.43 9.23
C MET A 1 -3.57 8.42 9.85
N HIS A 2 -4.37 9.40 9.46
CA HIS A 2 -5.77 9.54 9.79
C HIS A 2 -6.63 9.16 8.58
N VAL A 3 -7.83 8.66 8.84
CA VAL A 3 -8.80 8.34 7.78
C VAL A 3 -9.15 9.61 7.02
N GLY A 4 -9.14 9.54 5.68
CA GLY A 4 -9.36 10.64 4.75
C GLY A 4 -8.09 11.32 4.24
N GLU A 5 -6.92 10.98 4.79
CA GLU A 5 -5.66 11.58 4.33
C GLU A 5 -5.11 10.91 3.06
N LYS A 6 -4.50 11.74 2.20
CA LYS A 6 -3.80 11.32 0.99
C LYS A 6 -2.30 11.35 1.20
N TYR A 7 -1.63 10.29 0.79
CA TYR A 7 -0.20 10.11 0.96
C TYR A 7 0.44 9.72 -0.36
N LYS A 8 1.62 10.31 -0.63
CA LYS A 8 2.48 9.85 -1.71
C LYS A 8 3.66 9.09 -1.12
N LEU A 9 3.75 7.80 -1.43
CA LEU A 9 4.80 6.91 -0.94
C LEU A 9 5.81 6.65 -2.06
N TYR A 10 7.08 6.84 -1.72
CA TYR A 10 8.21 6.54 -2.60
C TYR A 10 8.91 5.31 -2.03
N ILE A 11 8.79 4.19 -2.72
CA ILE A 11 9.33 2.90 -2.28
C ILE A 11 10.53 2.57 -3.17
N PRO A 12 11.75 2.57 -2.63
CA PRO A 12 12.94 2.10 -3.35
C PRO A 12 12.75 0.65 -3.81
N SER A 13 13.41 0.28 -4.91
CA SER A 13 13.28 -1.06 -5.48
C SER A 13 13.57 -2.17 -4.46
N GLU A 14 14.55 -1.99 -3.59
CA GLU A 14 14.94 -2.95 -2.54
C GLU A 14 13.80 -3.31 -1.56
N LEU A 15 12.87 -2.38 -1.32
CA LEU A 15 11.69 -2.60 -0.49
C LEU A 15 10.43 -2.98 -1.30
N ALA A 16 10.56 -3.02 -2.63
CA ALA A 16 9.51 -3.38 -3.57
C ALA A 16 9.85 -4.70 -4.28
N TYR A 17 10.17 -4.64 -5.58
CA TYR A 17 10.43 -5.83 -6.41
C TYR A 17 11.91 -6.08 -6.70
N GLY A 18 12.81 -5.22 -6.23
CA GLY A 18 14.25 -5.35 -6.40
C GLY A 18 14.64 -5.55 -7.86
N ALA A 19 15.45 -6.57 -8.11
CA ALA A 19 15.88 -6.96 -9.46
C ALA A 19 14.81 -7.72 -10.28
N GLN A 20 13.62 -7.96 -9.71
CA GLN A 20 12.53 -8.64 -10.41
C GLN A 20 11.70 -7.64 -11.22
N SER A 21 11.21 -8.08 -12.38
CA SER A 21 10.31 -7.31 -13.24
C SER A 21 8.95 -8.01 -13.26
N PRO A 22 8.07 -7.71 -12.29
CA PRO A 22 6.80 -8.45 -12.12
C PRO A 22 5.81 -8.19 -13.26
N SER A 23 6.01 -7.12 -14.03
CA SER A 23 5.25 -6.84 -15.24
C SER A 23 6.13 -6.10 -16.26
N PRO A 24 5.79 -6.13 -17.57
CA PRO A 24 6.51 -5.37 -18.59
C PRO A 24 6.55 -3.85 -18.33
N ALA A 25 5.59 -3.34 -17.55
CA ALA A 25 5.50 -1.93 -17.19
C ALA A 25 6.37 -1.55 -15.98
N ILE A 26 6.88 -2.53 -15.23
CA ILE A 26 7.71 -2.31 -14.04
C ILE A 26 9.08 -2.99 -14.27
N PRO A 27 10.06 -2.25 -14.82
CA PRO A 27 11.41 -2.75 -14.99
C PRO A 27 12.08 -3.09 -13.66
N ALA A 28 13.08 -3.96 -13.71
CA ALA A 28 13.95 -4.26 -12.57
C ALA A 28 14.60 -2.97 -12.00
N ASN A 29 14.76 -2.93 -10.68
CA ASN A 29 15.35 -1.83 -9.93
C ASN A 29 14.62 -0.48 -10.05
N SER A 30 13.33 -0.50 -10.39
CA SER A 30 12.50 0.71 -10.44
C SER A 30 12.06 1.16 -9.05
N VAL A 31 12.05 2.47 -8.82
CA VAL A 31 11.38 3.08 -7.66
C VAL A 31 9.89 3.14 -7.92
N LEU A 32 9.07 2.69 -6.97
CA LEU A 32 7.62 2.76 -7.08
C LEU A 32 7.08 3.98 -6.35
N VAL A 33 6.23 4.73 -7.03
CA VAL A 33 5.54 5.88 -6.45
C VAL A 33 4.05 5.56 -6.38
N PHE A 34 3.51 5.52 -5.18
CA PHE A 34 2.10 5.25 -4.94
C PHE A 34 1.40 6.48 -4.38
N ASP A 35 0.26 6.83 -4.95
CA ASP A 35 -0.70 7.75 -4.36
C ASP A 35 -1.76 6.94 -3.62
N LEU A 36 -1.75 7.01 -2.29
CA LEU A 36 -2.68 6.31 -1.41
C LEU A 36 -3.69 7.29 -0.80
N GLU A 37 -4.90 6.80 -0.60
CA GLU A 37 -5.94 7.47 0.18
C GLU A 37 -6.45 6.50 1.25
N LEU A 38 -6.39 6.91 2.52
CA LEU A 38 -6.85 6.07 3.62
C LEU A 38 -8.37 6.20 3.78
N LEU A 39 -9.15 5.33 3.14
CA LEU A 39 -10.61 5.42 3.14
C LEU A 39 -11.25 5.04 4.48
N ALA A 40 -10.74 4.01 5.16
CA ALA A 40 -11.22 3.56 6.45
C ALA A 40 -10.17 2.68 7.13
N ILE A 41 -10.16 2.68 8.46
CA ILE A 41 -9.46 1.69 9.27
C ILE A 41 -10.52 0.74 9.82
N LYS A 42 -10.50 -0.52 9.37
CA LYS A 42 -11.36 -1.55 9.96
C LYS A 42 -10.75 -1.96 11.28
N ASP A 43 -11.52 -1.80 12.35
CA ASP A 43 -11.15 -2.29 13.67
C ASP A 43 -11.59 -3.75 13.80
N PRO A 44 -10.65 -4.73 13.78
CA PRO A 44 -11.02 -6.14 13.85
C PRO A 44 -11.79 -6.46 15.14
N ALA A 45 -11.54 -5.73 16.23
CA ALA A 45 -12.25 -5.92 17.50
C ALA A 45 -13.74 -5.53 17.44
N LYS A 46 -14.14 -4.66 16.50
CA LYS A 46 -15.56 -4.31 16.28
C LYS A 46 -16.28 -5.23 15.30
N GLN A 47 -15.54 -5.99 14.48
CA GLN A 47 -16.14 -6.90 13.50
C GLN A 47 -16.67 -8.19 14.14
N ASP A 48 -16.03 -8.66 15.22
CA ASP A 48 -16.47 -9.87 15.93
C ASP A 48 -17.72 -9.63 16.81
N ALA A 49 -18.01 -8.39 17.21
CA ALA A 49 -19.18 -8.04 18.03
C ALA A 49 -20.48 -7.89 17.22
N ALA A 50 -20.39 -7.71 15.89
CA ALA A 50 -21.55 -7.58 15.01
C ALA A 50 -21.98 -8.91 14.36
N ALA A 51 -21.21 -9.98 14.60
CA ALA A 51 -21.48 -11.33 14.11
C ALA A 51 -21.95 -12.30 15.22
N GLN A 52 -22.23 -11.79 16.42
CA GLN A 52 -22.83 -12.52 17.55
C GLN A 52 -24.27 -12.10 17.78
#